data_AF-X1EWH7-F1
#
_entry.id   AF-X1EWH7-F1
#
_cell.length_a   1.000
_cell.length_b   1.000
_cell.length_c   1.000
_cell.angle_alpha   90.00
_cell.angle_beta   90.00
_cell.angle_gamma   90.00
#
_symmetry.space_group_name_H-M   'P 1'
#
loop_
_entity.id
_entity.type
_entity.pdbx_description
1 polymer ?
#
loop_
_entity_poly.entity_id
_entity_poly.type
_entity_poly.pdbx_seq_one_letter_code
_entity_poly.pdbx_strand_id
1 'polypeptide(L)'
;MYFSLDGWWGPTCDYLFRRFDIGTGVHWHGKVVNGYLYSAIEPREPKDAAESGKYFDWIMPTYSANFLGWWQKRYLPEVLGNFEYIDNFDAENATLPELMIYLEEMIDIQERHFRLHWILNWAQFAASGNFVAVANELIGDVDPDTLGRVNVSRADRNWDSLKALWQLKEKVKADAELNAVFSNSEKAAEIVSKLEASAKGKAFLKDVAAYAEEFGYKAV
;
A
#
# COMPACT_ATOMS: atom_id res chain seq x y z
N MET A 1 -15.96 11.15 -7.29
CA MET A 1 -14.63 11.01 -7.91
C MET A 1 -14.05 9.64 -7.64
N TYR A 2 -13.72 9.24 -6.40
CA TYR A 2 -13.17 7.91 -6.11
C TYR A 2 -14.02 6.73 -6.62
N PHE A 3 -15.35 6.82 -6.53
CA PHE A 3 -16.24 5.79 -7.08
C PHE A 3 -16.13 5.64 -8.62
N SER A 4 -15.81 6.73 -9.33
CA SER A 4 -15.72 6.73 -10.79
C SER A 4 -14.39 6.21 -11.32
N LEU A 5 -13.43 5.94 -10.42
CA LEU A 5 -12.07 5.49 -10.75
C LEU A 5 -11.85 4.01 -10.41
N ASP A 6 -12.93 3.27 -10.13
CA ASP A 6 -12.90 1.82 -9.93
C ASP A 6 -11.78 1.35 -8.99
N GLY A 7 -11.69 2.00 -7.82
CA GLY A 7 -10.56 1.81 -6.90
C GLY A 7 -10.39 0.37 -6.41
N TRP A 8 -11.47 -0.27 -5.95
CA TRP A 8 -11.48 -1.64 -5.41
C TRP A 8 -12.57 -2.52 -6.04
N TRP A 9 -12.92 -2.25 -7.29
CA TRP A 9 -13.89 -2.99 -8.12
C TRP A 9 -13.58 -2.68 -9.60
N GLY A 10 -14.45 -3.08 -10.52
CA GLY A 10 -14.36 -2.75 -11.94
C GLY A 10 -13.09 -3.29 -12.62
N PRO A 11 -12.58 -2.61 -13.67
CA PRO A 11 -11.43 -3.07 -14.45
C PRO A 11 -10.18 -3.37 -13.62
N THR A 12 -9.99 -2.60 -12.55
CA THR A 12 -8.87 -2.73 -11.60
C THR A 12 -8.88 -4.09 -10.89
N CYS A 13 -10.05 -4.56 -10.48
CA CYS A 13 -10.23 -5.86 -9.85
C CYS A 13 -10.47 -7.00 -10.86
N ASP A 14 -11.14 -6.73 -11.99
CA ASP A 14 -11.34 -7.71 -13.06
C ASP A 14 -10.03 -8.21 -13.65
N TYR A 15 -8.97 -7.38 -13.57
CA TYR A 15 -7.61 -7.79 -13.87
C TYR A 15 -7.22 -9.08 -13.16
N LEU A 16 -7.66 -9.29 -11.92
CA LEU A 16 -7.42 -10.52 -11.16
C LEU A 16 -7.92 -11.74 -11.92
N PHE A 17 -9.20 -11.74 -12.30
CA PHE A 17 -9.85 -12.87 -12.96
C PHE A 17 -9.23 -13.14 -14.33
N ARG A 18 -8.90 -12.08 -15.08
CA ARG A 18 -8.27 -12.19 -16.40
C ARG A 18 -6.81 -12.66 -16.32
N ARG A 19 -6.02 -12.11 -15.39
CA ARG A 19 -4.57 -12.34 -15.31
C ARG A 19 -4.26 -13.73 -14.79
N PHE A 20 -5.08 -14.24 -13.88
CA PHE A 20 -4.81 -15.45 -13.12
C PHE A 20 -5.80 -16.58 -13.43
N ASP A 21 -6.85 -16.32 -14.19
CA ASP A 21 -7.94 -17.28 -14.46
C ASP A 21 -8.51 -17.87 -13.17
N ILE A 22 -8.76 -17.00 -12.19
CA ILE A 22 -9.31 -17.40 -10.89
C ILE A 22 -10.78 -17.77 -11.06
N GLY A 23 -11.14 -18.97 -10.58
CA GLY A 23 -12.49 -19.54 -10.72
C GLY A 23 -13.60 -18.84 -9.94
N THR A 24 -13.26 -17.92 -9.03
CA THR A 24 -14.22 -17.28 -8.12
C THR A 24 -15.06 -16.18 -8.77
N GLY A 25 -14.69 -15.70 -9.96
CA GLY A 25 -15.48 -14.69 -10.65
C GLY A 25 -14.97 -14.28 -12.02
N VAL A 26 -15.78 -13.44 -12.68
CA VAL A 26 -15.47 -12.80 -13.98
C VAL A 26 -15.44 -11.28 -13.89
N HIS A 27 -16.30 -10.70 -13.04
CA HIS A 27 -16.43 -9.28 -12.84
C HIS A 27 -16.57 -8.95 -11.36
N TRP A 28 -16.00 -7.82 -10.94
CA TRP A 28 -16.17 -7.27 -9.60
C TRP A 28 -16.97 -5.97 -9.71
N HIS A 29 -18.25 -6.03 -9.38
CA HIS A 29 -19.15 -4.91 -9.48
C HIS A 29 -19.03 -3.99 -8.27
N GLY A 30 -19.13 -2.68 -8.49
CA GLY A 30 -19.26 -1.66 -7.44
C GLY A 30 -20.53 -0.85 -7.64
N LYS A 31 -21.26 -0.56 -6.56
CA LYS A 31 -22.45 0.29 -6.58
C LYS A 31 -22.53 1.15 -5.32
N VAL A 32 -22.80 2.44 -5.50
CA VAL A 32 -23.10 3.34 -4.39
C VAL A 32 -24.60 3.36 -4.11
N VAL A 33 -24.98 3.11 -2.86
CA VAL A 33 -26.37 3.24 -2.36
C VAL A 33 -26.32 4.08 -1.10
N ASN A 34 -27.02 5.23 -1.08
CA ASN A 34 -27.07 6.16 0.05
C ASN A 34 -25.68 6.56 0.59
N GLY A 35 -24.70 6.74 -0.29
CA GLY A 35 -23.33 7.12 0.07
C GLY A 35 -22.42 5.97 0.49
N TYR A 36 -22.93 4.73 0.56
CA TYR A 36 -22.12 3.54 0.88
C TYR A 36 -21.77 2.76 -0.38
N LEU A 37 -20.52 2.31 -0.46
CA LEU A 37 -20.06 1.39 -1.49
C LEU A 37 -20.47 -0.05 -1.13
N TYR A 38 -21.18 -0.69 -2.05
CA TYR A 38 -21.42 -2.11 -2.06
C TYR A 38 -20.66 -2.70 -3.23
N SER A 39 -19.92 -3.79 -3.02
CA SER A 39 -19.27 -4.52 -4.10
C SER A 39 -19.66 -5.99 -4.07
N ALA A 40 -19.70 -6.61 -5.25
CA ALA A 40 -20.04 -8.01 -5.40
C ALA A 40 -19.27 -8.62 -6.58
N ILE A 41 -18.83 -9.85 -6.41
CA ILE A 41 -18.19 -10.61 -7.48
C ILE A 41 -19.27 -11.38 -8.23
N GLU A 42 -19.32 -11.20 -9.54
CA GLU A 42 -20.10 -12.04 -10.43
C GLU A 42 -19.42 -13.39 -10.60
N PRO A 43 -20.09 -14.50 -10.24
CA PRO A 43 -19.51 -15.83 -10.34
C PRO A 43 -19.34 -16.23 -11.81
N ARG A 44 -18.40 -17.14 -12.05
CA ARG A 44 -18.27 -17.82 -13.36
C ARG A 44 -19.45 -18.76 -13.59
N GLU A 45 -19.75 -18.98 -14.85
CA GLU A 45 -20.60 -20.10 -15.25
C GLU A 45 -19.98 -21.41 -14.75
N PRO A 46 -20.79 -22.37 -14.24
CA PRO A 46 -20.26 -23.57 -13.59
C PRO A 46 -19.26 -24.37 -14.44
N LYS A 47 -19.50 -24.45 -15.74
CA LYS A 47 -18.62 -25.14 -16.70
C LYS A 47 -17.24 -24.46 -16.80
N ASP A 48 -17.21 -23.13 -16.81
CA ASP A 48 -15.97 -22.36 -16.97
C ASP A 48 -15.21 -22.36 -15.65
N ALA A 49 -15.92 -22.25 -14.52
CA ALA A 49 -15.35 -22.36 -13.17
C ALA A 49 -14.64 -23.71 -12.95
N ALA A 50 -15.16 -24.81 -13.52
CA ALA A 50 -14.56 -26.14 -13.43
C ALA A 50 -13.27 -26.28 -14.26
N GLU A 51 -13.05 -25.41 -15.24
CA GLU A 51 -11.84 -25.39 -16.07
C GLU A 51 -10.81 -24.36 -15.61
N SER A 52 -11.26 -23.33 -14.88
CA SER A 52 -10.43 -22.29 -14.27
C SER A 52 -9.45 -22.85 -13.22
N GLY A 53 -8.45 -22.04 -12.85
CA GLY A 53 -7.44 -22.39 -11.85
C GLY A 53 -6.27 -23.22 -12.40
N LYS A 54 -6.44 -23.99 -13.47
CA LYS A 54 -5.33 -24.74 -14.11
C LYS A 54 -4.20 -23.81 -14.55
N TYR A 55 -4.55 -22.66 -15.13
CA TYR A 55 -3.57 -21.65 -15.52
C TYR A 55 -2.90 -21.03 -14.29
N PHE A 56 -3.67 -20.70 -13.25
CA PHE A 56 -3.15 -20.20 -11.97
C PHE A 56 -2.09 -21.15 -11.41
N ASP A 57 -2.44 -22.42 -11.23
CA ASP A 57 -1.55 -23.44 -10.65
C ASP A 57 -0.26 -23.61 -11.47
N TRP A 58 -0.36 -23.48 -12.79
CA TRP A 58 0.81 -23.56 -13.67
C TRP A 58 1.77 -22.37 -13.49
N ILE A 59 1.26 -21.14 -13.39
CA ILE A 59 2.10 -19.94 -13.36
C ILE A 59 2.56 -19.55 -11.96
N MET A 60 1.78 -19.85 -10.93
CA MET A 60 2.03 -19.37 -9.57
C MET A 60 3.38 -19.80 -8.97
N PRO A 61 3.90 -21.01 -9.23
CA PRO A 61 5.25 -21.38 -8.81
C PRO A 61 6.33 -20.44 -9.37
N THR A 62 6.15 -19.93 -10.60
CA THR A 62 7.08 -18.98 -11.20
C THR A 62 6.97 -17.61 -10.52
N TYR A 63 5.75 -17.15 -10.27
CA TYR A 63 5.52 -15.90 -9.53
C TYR A 63 6.13 -15.94 -8.14
N SER A 64 5.87 -17.00 -7.36
CA SER A 64 6.35 -17.12 -5.98
C SER A 64 7.88 -17.23 -5.91
N ALA A 65 8.51 -18.03 -6.77
CA ALA A 65 9.96 -18.18 -6.80
C ALA A 65 10.69 -16.86 -7.16
N ASN A 66 10.07 -16.02 -8.00
CA ASN A 66 10.67 -14.77 -8.44
C ASN A 66 10.18 -13.53 -7.67
N PHE A 67 9.21 -13.69 -6.76
CA PHE A 67 8.46 -12.62 -6.10
C PHE A 67 9.36 -11.47 -5.62
N LEU A 68 10.29 -11.77 -4.71
CA LEU A 68 11.13 -10.76 -4.07
C LEU A 68 12.09 -10.11 -5.09
N GLY A 69 12.61 -10.89 -6.03
CA GLY A 69 13.49 -10.39 -7.08
C GLY A 69 12.78 -9.44 -8.04
N TRP A 70 11.53 -9.73 -8.41
CA TRP A 70 10.72 -8.85 -9.25
C TRP A 70 10.27 -7.60 -8.50
N TRP A 71 9.90 -7.72 -7.23
CA TRP A 71 9.63 -6.57 -6.37
C TRP A 71 10.82 -5.60 -6.39
N GLN A 72 12.00 -6.07 -6.00
CA GLN A 72 13.17 -5.21 -5.83
C GLN A 72 13.71 -4.64 -7.16
N LYS A 73 13.70 -5.41 -8.25
CA LYS A 73 14.39 -5.04 -9.49
C LYS A 73 13.49 -4.46 -10.57
N ARG A 74 12.17 -4.63 -10.47
CA ARG A 74 11.23 -4.23 -11.53
C ARG A 74 10.15 -3.31 -10.98
N TYR A 75 9.39 -3.80 -10.00
CA TYR A 75 8.16 -3.13 -9.60
C TYR A 75 8.38 -1.99 -8.61
N LEU A 76 9.28 -2.14 -7.64
CA LEU A 76 9.63 -1.05 -6.73
C LEU A 76 10.25 0.15 -7.50
N PRO A 77 11.22 -0.04 -8.41
CA PRO A 77 11.71 1.07 -9.23
C PRO A 77 10.62 1.74 -10.07
N GLU A 78 9.69 0.97 -10.65
CA GLU A 78 8.55 1.51 -11.40
C GLU A 78 7.64 2.35 -10.50
N VAL A 79 7.29 1.85 -9.31
CA VAL A 79 6.45 2.55 -8.34
C VAL A 79 7.11 3.85 -7.86
N LEU A 80 8.40 3.80 -7.51
CA LEU A 80 9.15 4.98 -7.08
C LEU A 80 9.30 6.01 -8.20
N GLY A 81 9.49 5.58 -9.45
CA GLY A 81 9.51 6.49 -10.59
C GLY A 81 8.17 7.20 -10.79
N ASN A 82 7.05 6.51 -10.56
CA ASN A 82 5.73 7.12 -10.60
C ASN A 82 5.51 8.10 -9.43
N PHE A 83 6.02 7.80 -8.23
CA PHE A 83 5.96 8.74 -7.11
C PHE A 83 6.80 9.98 -7.37
N GLU A 84 8.01 9.84 -7.91
CA GLU A 84 8.83 10.98 -8.31
C GLU A 84 8.09 11.89 -9.32
N TYR A 85 7.37 11.31 -10.28
CA TYR A 85 6.52 12.07 -11.20
C TYR A 85 5.39 12.79 -10.47
N ILE A 86 4.70 12.08 -9.56
CA ILE A 86 3.53 12.60 -8.87
C ILE A 86 3.91 13.74 -7.90
N ASP A 87 4.99 13.54 -7.14
CA ASP A 87 5.38 14.41 -6.05
C ASP A 87 6.04 15.71 -6.56
N ASN A 88 6.58 15.70 -7.78
CA ASN A 88 7.31 16.85 -8.35
C ASN A 88 6.58 17.56 -9.50
N PHE A 89 5.33 17.20 -9.81
CA PHE A 89 4.54 17.93 -10.80
C PHE A 89 4.20 19.35 -10.29
N ASP A 90 4.53 20.38 -11.06
CA ASP A 90 4.24 21.79 -10.73
C ASP A 90 2.77 22.15 -10.96
N ALA A 91 1.91 21.63 -10.10
CA ALA A 91 0.46 21.84 -10.17
C ALA A 91 0.06 23.31 -9.97
N GLU A 92 0.89 24.11 -9.29
CA GLU A 92 0.58 25.52 -9.00
C GLU A 92 0.67 26.40 -10.25
N ASN A 93 1.61 26.11 -11.14
CA ASN A 93 1.82 26.88 -12.37
C ASN A 93 1.25 26.21 -13.63
N ALA A 94 0.70 24.99 -13.51
CA ALA A 94 0.09 24.27 -14.61
C ALA A 94 -1.22 24.93 -15.09
N THR A 95 -1.44 24.90 -16.41
CA THR A 95 -2.72 25.27 -17.02
C THR A 95 -3.78 24.21 -16.74
N LEU A 96 -5.06 24.57 -16.86
CA LEU A 96 -6.16 23.61 -16.68
C LEU A 96 -6.02 22.38 -17.60
N PRO A 97 -5.70 22.49 -18.91
CA PRO A 97 -5.46 21.31 -19.74
C PRO A 97 -4.32 20.41 -19.24
N GLU A 98 -3.22 20.97 -18.76
CA GLU A 98 -2.10 20.20 -18.20
C GLU A 98 -2.53 19.45 -16.93
N LEU A 99 -3.30 20.11 -16.04
CA LEU A 99 -3.86 19.47 -14.87
C LEU A 99 -4.83 18.33 -15.22
N MET A 100 -5.63 18.48 -16.27
CA MET A 100 -6.54 17.43 -16.72
C MET A 100 -5.78 16.23 -17.28
N ILE A 101 -4.70 16.45 -18.04
CA ILE A 101 -3.82 15.37 -18.53
C ILE A 101 -3.16 14.67 -17.34
N TYR A 102 -2.61 15.45 -16.41
CA TYR A 102 -1.98 14.93 -15.22
C TYR A 102 -2.92 14.07 -14.37
N LEU A 103 -4.20 14.46 -14.25
CA LEU A 103 -5.22 13.65 -13.59
C LEU A 103 -5.44 12.30 -14.28
N GLU A 104 -5.51 12.25 -15.61
CA GLU A 104 -5.64 10.99 -16.36
C GLU A 104 -4.41 10.09 -16.15
N GLU A 105 -3.21 10.67 -16.14
CA GLU A 105 -1.98 9.92 -15.87
C GLU A 105 -1.91 9.38 -14.44
N MET A 106 -2.42 10.12 -13.45
CA MET A 106 -2.57 9.63 -12.08
C MET A 106 -3.53 8.43 -12.00
N ILE A 107 -4.59 8.41 -12.80
CA ILE A 107 -5.53 7.29 -12.90
C ILE A 107 -4.83 6.08 -13.54
N ASP A 108 -4.10 6.28 -14.63
CA ASP A 108 -3.30 5.22 -15.28
C ASP A 108 -2.27 4.61 -14.30
N ILE A 109 -1.60 5.46 -13.52
CA ILE A 109 -0.65 5.04 -12.49
C ILE A 109 -1.37 4.22 -11.40
N GLN A 110 -2.52 4.70 -10.91
CA GLN A 110 -3.29 4.01 -9.89
C GLN A 110 -3.74 2.62 -10.37
N GLU A 111 -4.29 2.52 -11.57
CA GLU A 111 -4.67 1.23 -12.16
C GLU A 111 -3.44 0.30 -12.27
N ARG A 112 -2.31 0.83 -12.74
CA ARG A 112 -1.08 0.06 -12.88
C ARG A 112 -0.59 -0.45 -11.52
N HIS A 113 -0.55 0.40 -10.50
CA HIS A 113 -0.14 0.03 -9.15
C HIS A 113 -1.05 -1.05 -8.57
N PHE A 114 -2.34 -1.00 -8.88
CA PHE A 114 -3.28 -2.03 -8.43
C PHE A 114 -3.10 -3.38 -9.16
N ARG A 115 -2.75 -3.36 -10.45
CA ARG A 115 -2.34 -4.58 -11.17
C ARG A 115 -1.09 -5.19 -10.56
N LEU A 116 -0.12 -4.35 -10.16
CA LEU A 116 1.08 -4.77 -9.44
C LEU A 116 0.73 -5.36 -8.07
N HIS A 117 -0.22 -4.77 -7.34
CA HIS A 117 -0.73 -5.32 -6.09
C HIS A 117 -1.19 -6.77 -6.27
N TRP A 118 -2.04 -7.07 -7.25
CA TRP A 118 -2.51 -8.44 -7.47
C TRP A 118 -1.39 -9.42 -7.82
N ILE A 119 -0.42 -8.99 -8.64
CA ILE A 119 0.76 -9.79 -8.98
C ILE A 119 1.58 -10.14 -7.73
N LEU A 120 1.88 -9.14 -6.92
CA LEU A 120 2.74 -9.31 -5.74
C LEU A 120 2.04 -10.04 -4.61
N ASN A 121 0.76 -9.75 -4.39
CA ASN A 121 -0.04 -10.31 -3.31
C ASN A 121 -0.17 -11.85 -3.46
N TRP A 122 -0.57 -12.35 -4.64
CA TRP A 122 -0.66 -13.79 -4.87
C TRP A 122 0.71 -14.47 -4.85
N ALA A 123 1.72 -13.82 -5.42
CA ALA A 123 3.09 -14.35 -5.40
C ALA A 123 3.61 -14.52 -3.97
N GLN A 124 3.35 -13.54 -3.10
CA GLN A 124 3.67 -13.58 -1.68
C GLN A 124 2.90 -14.71 -0.98
N PHE A 125 1.57 -14.78 -1.14
CA PHE A 125 0.76 -15.83 -0.50
C PHE A 125 1.23 -17.23 -0.89
N ALA A 126 1.52 -17.44 -2.18
CA ALA A 126 2.06 -18.70 -2.66
C ALA A 126 3.45 -18.99 -2.08
N ALA A 127 4.35 -17.99 -2.00
CA ALA A 127 5.68 -18.16 -1.41
C ALA A 127 5.60 -18.53 0.08
N SER A 128 4.77 -17.82 0.86
CA SER A 128 4.58 -18.09 2.29
C SER A 128 3.91 -19.44 2.54
N GLY A 129 2.91 -19.81 1.73
CA GLY A 129 2.27 -21.13 1.80
C GLY A 129 3.22 -22.27 1.46
N ASN A 130 4.04 -22.09 0.41
CA ASN A 130 5.07 -23.07 0.03
C ASN A 130 6.11 -23.25 1.14
N PHE A 131 6.53 -22.17 1.81
CA PHE A 131 7.42 -22.27 2.96
C PHE A 131 6.80 -23.11 4.09
N VAL A 132 5.54 -22.85 4.45
CA VAL A 132 4.82 -23.62 5.49
C VAL A 132 4.74 -25.10 5.11
N ALA A 133 4.37 -25.42 3.86
CA ALA A 133 4.25 -26.79 3.39
C ALA A 133 5.59 -27.54 3.47
N VAL A 134 6.67 -26.94 2.96
CA VAL A 134 8.02 -27.53 2.97
C VAL A 134 8.55 -27.66 4.40
N ALA A 135 8.32 -26.67 5.26
CA ALA A 135 8.74 -26.74 6.66
C ALA A 135 8.08 -27.92 7.37
N ASN A 136 6.78 -28.13 7.16
CA ASN A 136 6.06 -29.25 7.76
C ASN A 136 6.48 -30.60 7.18
N GLU A 137 6.77 -30.67 5.88
CA GLU A 137 7.28 -31.90 5.25
C GLU A 137 8.64 -32.32 5.82
N LEU A 138 9.54 -31.36 6.05
CA LEU A 138 10.92 -31.63 6.48
C LEU A 138 11.08 -31.76 8.01
N ILE A 139 10.28 -31.04 8.79
CA ILE A 139 10.46 -30.88 10.24
C ILE A 139 9.31 -31.55 11.03
N GLY A 140 8.19 -31.87 10.38
CA GLY A 140 6.99 -32.40 11.01
C GLY A 140 6.01 -31.30 11.43
N ASP A 141 5.27 -31.53 12.50
CA ASP A 141 4.24 -30.58 12.97
C ASP A 141 4.88 -29.36 13.66
N VAL A 142 5.24 -28.33 12.87
CA VAL A 142 5.80 -27.08 13.39
C VAL A 142 4.68 -26.18 13.87
N ASP A 143 4.84 -25.60 15.05
CA ASP A 143 3.91 -24.62 15.61
C ASP A 143 3.59 -23.49 14.60
N PRO A 144 2.30 -23.26 14.26
CA PRO A 144 1.89 -22.26 13.30
C PRO A 144 2.31 -20.82 13.67
N ASP A 145 2.38 -20.48 14.96
CA ASP A 145 2.84 -19.14 15.39
C ASP A 145 4.32 -18.94 15.02
N THR A 146 5.14 -19.96 15.24
CA THR A 146 6.54 -19.97 14.83
C THR A 146 6.70 -19.78 13.32
N LEU A 147 5.95 -20.52 12.50
CA LEU A 147 5.97 -20.35 11.03
C LEU A 147 5.48 -18.96 10.60
N GLY A 148 4.44 -18.45 11.26
CA GLY A 148 3.92 -17.12 11.04
C GLY A 148 4.97 -16.04 11.28
N ARG A 149 5.70 -16.12 12.40
CA ARG A 149 6.78 -15.17 12.75
C ARG A 149 7.92 -15.15 11.72
N VAL A 150 8.26 -16.30 11.14
CA VAL A 150 9.29 -16.36 10.07
C VAL A 150 8.81 -15.65 8.81
N ASN A 151 7.51 -15.73 8.51
CA ASN A 151 6.91 -15.03 7.36
C ASN A 151 6.74 -13.52 7.58
N VAL A 152 6.95 -12.99 8.80
CA VAL A 152 6.90 -11.54 9.06
C VAL A 152 8.14 -10.87 8.49
N SER A 153 7.94 -9.94 7.55
CA SER A 153 9.03 -9.12 7.01
C SER A 153 9.60 -8.19 8.07
N ARG A 154 10.93 -8.05 8.07
CA ARG A 154 11.65 -7.01 8.83
C ARG A 154 11.78 -5.69 8.06
N ALA A 155 11.55 -5.72 6.75
CA ALA A 155 11.53 -4.56 5.87
C ALA A 155 10.06 -4.23 5.58
N ASP A 156 9.47 -3.41 6.44
CA ASP A 156 8.05 -3.10 6.45
C ASP A 156 7.83 -1.60 6.71
N ARG A 157 7.10 -0.97 5.80
CA ARG A 157 6.88 0.48 5.80
C ARG A 157 6.01 0.95 6.96
N ASN A 158 5.17 0.10 7.54
CA ASN A 158 4.44 0.42 8.77
C ASN A 158 5.37 0.46 9.97
N TRP A 159 6.30 -0.50 10.09
CA TRP A 159 7.32 -0.46 11.14
C TRP A 159 8.25 0.74 10.99
N ASP A 160 8.65 1.09 9.77
CA ASP A 160 9.47 2.26 9.49
C ASP A 160 8.77 3.56 9.92
N SER A 161 7.49 3.71 9.55
CA SER A 161 6.65 4.85 9.96
C SER A 161 6.51 4.95 11.48
N LEU A 162 6.19 3.84 12.17
CA LEU A 162 6.08 3.83 13.63
C LEU A 162 7.41 4.18 14.31
N LYS A 163 8.52 3.67 13.77
CA LYS A 163 9.86 3.98 14.28
C LYS A 163 10.19 5.47 14.08
N ALA A 164 9.90 6.04 12.92
CA ALA A 164 10.15 7.45 12.65
C ALA A 164 9.32 8.35 13.58
N LEU A 165 8.04 8.02 13.80
CA LEU A 165 7.19 8.72 14.76
C LEU A 165 7.71 8.60 16.20
N TRP A 166 8.16 7.40 16.59
CA TRP A 166 8.79 7.19 17.90
C TRP A 166 10.05 8.04 18.06
N GLN A 167 10.89 8.17 17.03
CA GLN A 167 12.07 9.03 17.05
C GLN A 167 11.73 10.51 17.22
N LEU A 168 10.68 11.01 16.55
CA LEU A 168 10.17 12.38 16.77
C LEU A 168 9.75 12.58 18.24
N LYS A 169 9.03 11.61 18.80
CA LYS A 169 8.63 11.62 20.21
C LYS A 169 9.83 11.58 21.16
N GLU A 170 10.88 10.82 20.86
CA GLU A 170 12.10 10.80 21.67
C GLU A 170 12.88 12.12 21.58
N LYS A 171 12.91 12.79 20.41
CA LYS A 171 13.46 14.16 20.29
C LYS A 171 12.73 15.14 21.21
N VAL A 172 11.40 15.09 21.24
CA VAL A 172 10.59 15.93 22.15
C VAL A 172 10.89 15.62 23.61
N LYS A 173 11.02 14.34 23.98
CA LYS A 173 11.34 13.93 25.36
C LYS A 173 12.73 14.37 25.82
N ALA A 174 13.70 14.41 24.92
CA ALA A 174 15.09 14.74 25.24
C ALA A 174 15.33 16.25 25.40
N ASP A 175 14.42 17.09 24.92
CA ASP A 175 14.56 18.55 24.98
C ASP A 175 13.47 19.18 25.86
N ALA A 176 13.89 19.87 26.92
CA ALA A 176 12.97 20.45 27.89
C ALA A 176 12.06 21.54 27.31
N GLU A 177 12.52 22.29 26.31
CA GLU A 177 11.75 23.35 25.65
C GLU A 177 10.64 22.73 24.79
N LEU A 178 11.00 21.74 23.96
CA LEU A 178 10.02 20.99 23.17
C LEU A 178 9.03 20.26 24.09
N ASN A 179 9.53 19.55 25.11
CA ASN A 179 8.68 18.84 26.06
C ASN A 179 7.65 19.75 26.74
N ALA A 180 8.06 20.96 27.14
CA ALA A 180 7.17 21.94 27.75
C ALA A 180 6.06 22.38 26.80
N VAL A 181 6.35 22.55 25.50
CA VAL A 181 5.31 22.89 24.50
C VAL A 181 4.22 21.82 24.45
N PHE A 182 4.59 20.54 24.41
CA PHE A 182 3.62 19.44 24.35
C PHE A 182 2.91 19.19 25.68
N SER A 183 3.61 19.33 26.81
CA SER A 183 3.03 19.05 28.14
C SER A 183 2.12 20.17 28.64
N ASN A 184 2.35 21.41 28.21
CA ASN A 184 1.62 22.59 28.67
C ASN A 184 0.63 23.13 27.63
N SER A 185 0.30 22.34 26.61
CA SER A 185 -0.73 22.69 25.62
C SER A 185 -1.93 21.78 25.77
N GLU A 186 -3.09 22.35 26.08
CA GLU A 186 -4.34 21.61 26.19
C GLU A 186 -4.96 21.33 24.81
N LYS A 187 -4.67 22.17 23.81
CA LYS A 187 -5.22 22.07 22.46
C LYS A 187 -4.12 21.82 21.44
N ALA A 188 -4.34 20.85 20.55
CA ALA A 188 -3.42 20.54 19.47
C ALA A 188 -3.12 21.75 18.56
N ALA A 189 -4.13 22.61 18.33
CA ALA A 189 -3.98 23.81 17.52
C ALA A 189 -2.97 24.84 18.10
N GLU A 190 -2.71 24.81 19.41
CA GLU A 190 -1.73 25.70 20.05
C GLU A 190 -0.29 25.19 19.96
N ILE A 191 -0.10 23.89 19.70
CA ILE A 191 1.22 23.27 19.67
C ILE A 191 2.03 23.82 18.49
N VAL A 192 1.41 23.92 17.31
CA VAL A 192 2.10 24.40 16.10
C VAL A 192 2.58 25.84 16.28
N SER A 193 1.70 26.75 16.73
CA SER A 193 2.07 28.16 16.92
C SER A 193 3.14 28.34 18.01
N LYS A 194 3.13 27.53 19.08
CA LYS A 194 4.18 27.54 20.11
C LYS A 194 5.51 27.01 19.58
N LEU A 195 5.51 26.00 18.71
CA LEU A 195 6.74 25.51 18.07
C LEU A 195 7.31 26.55 17.09
N GLU A 196 6.46 27.26 16.35
CA GLU A 196 6.89 28.34 15.45
C GLU A 196 7.51 29.54 16.19
N ALA A 197 7.23 29.70 17.49
CA ALA A 197 7.77 30.80 18.28
C ALA A 197 9.27 30.62 18.62
N SER A 198 9.85 29.43 18.42
CA SER A 198 11.25 29.17 18.78
C SER A 198 12.07 28.55 17.66
N ALA A 199 13.39 28.75 17.70
CA ALA A 199 14.30 28.19 16.72
C ALA A 199 14.30 26.65 16.76
N LYS A 200 14.21 26.06 17.96
CA LYS A 200 14.14 24.61 18.15
C LYS A 200 12.81 24.04 17.68
N GLY A 201 11.70 24.70 17.99
CA GLY A 201 10.38 24.27 17.53
C GLY A 201 10.25 24.33 16.02
N LYS A 202 10.78 25.38 15.36
CA LYS A 202 10.88 25.44 13.89
C LYS A 202 11.73 24.31 13.31
N ALA A 203 12.85 23.97 13.94
CA ALA A 203 13.67 22.84 13.50
C ALA A 203 12.92 21.51 13.64
N PHE A 204 12.20 21.31 14.75
CA PHE A 204 11.36 20.13 14.95
C PHE A 204 10.21 20.05 13.94
N LEU A 205 9.57 21.17 13.60
CA LEU A 205 8.53 21.21 12.57
C LEU A 205 9.05 20.78 11.19
N LYS A 206 10.31 21.04 10.86
CA LYS A 206 10.93 20.49 9.64
C LYS A 206 11.05 18.97 9.70
N ASP A 207 11.40 18.41 10.85
CA ASP A 207 11.43 16.95 11.04
C ASP A 207 10.03 16.33 10.91
N VAL A 208 8.99 17.01 11.41
CA VAL A 208 7.59 16.59 11.27
C VAL A 208 7.14 16.67 9.82
N ALA A 209 7.52 17.74 9.09
CA ALA A 209 7.22 17.88 7.68
C ALA A 209 7.87 16.76 6.86
N ALA A 210 9.15 16.45 7.10
CA ALA A 210 9.84 15.33 6.45
C ALA A 210 9.18 13.97 6.76
N TYR A 211 8.69 13.77 7.99
CA TYR A 211 7.91 12.57 8.32
C TYR A 211 6.59 12.52 7.55
N ALA A 212 5.87 13.63 7.45
CA ALA A 212 4.58 13.72 6.76
C ALA A 212 4.74 13.55 5.25
N GLU A 213 5.83 14.04 4.67
CA GLU A 213 6.20 13.81 3.28
C GLU A 213 6.45 12.30 3.04
N GLU A 214 7.20 11.63 3.90
CA GLU A 214 7.51 10.20 3.68
C GLU A 214 6.34 9.24 4.02
N PHE A 215 5.51 9.57 5.02
CA PHE A 215 4.54 8.65 5.62
C PHE A 215 3.11 9.20 5.78
N GLY A 216 2.87 10.46 5.42
CA GLY A 216 1.60 11.17 5.67
C GLY A 216 0.49 10.84 4.68
N TYR A 217 0.78 10.20 3.55
CA TYR A 217 -0.20 9.80 2.55
C TYR A 217 -1.08 8.60 2.95
N LYS A 218 -1.06 8.18 4.22
CA LYS A 218 -1.92 7.12 4.73
C LYS A 218 -3.35 7.64 4.86
N ALA A 219 -4.27 7.09 4.07
CA ALA A 219 -5.69 7.16 4.40
C ALA A 219 -5.93 6.23 5.60
N VAL A 220 -6.51 6.76 6.67
CA VAL A 220 -7.08 5.97 7.78
C VAL A 220 -8.49 5.55 7.40
#